data_AF-A0A6I3SI03-F1
#
_entry.id   AF-A0A6I3SI03-F1
#
_cell.length_a   1.000
_cell.length_b   1.000
_cell.length_c   1.000
_cell.angle_alpha   90.00
_cell.angle_beta   90.00
_cell.angle_gamma   90.00
#
_symmetry.space_group_name_H-M   'P 1'
#
loop_
_entity.id
_entity.type
_entity.pdbx_description
1 polymer ?
#
loop_
_entity_poly.entity_id
_entity_poly.type
_entity_poly.pdbx_seq_one_letter_code
_entity_poly.pdbx_strand_id
1 'polypeptide(L)' 'MIVLSLCTSGCCPTVEIVEGMVVIQDDHGGKVSLTREQVKILVDRFPQIEGMF' A
#
# COMPACT_ATOMS: atom_id res chain seq x y z
N MET A 1 -5.81 10.09 7.00
CA MET A 1 -5.95 8.65 7.34
C MET A 1 -5.59 7.95 6.05
N ILE A 2 -4.49 7.18 6.02
CA ILE A 2 -4.01 6.63 4.75
C ILE A 2 -4.85 5.40 4.39
N VAL A 3 -5.64 5.50 3.33
CA VAL A 3 -6.34 4.35 2.74
C VAL A 3 -5.70 4.07 1.40
N LEU A 4 -5.15 2.85 1.23
CA LEU A 4 -4.51 2.39 0.00
C LEU A 4 -5.26 1.16 -0.50
N SER A 5 -5.82 1.27 -1.71
CA SER A 5 -6.40 0.12 -2.41
C SER A 5 -5.39 -0.42 -3.41
N LEU A 6 -4.94 -1.66 -3.18
CA LEU A 6 -3.97 -2.36 -4.03
C LEU A 6 -4.57 -3.63 -4.66
N CYS A 7 -5.89 -3.81 -4.54
CA CYS A 7 -6.58 -4.96 -5.12
C CYS A 7 -6.51 -4.93 -6.64
N THR A 8 -5.91 -5.97 -7.21
CA THR A 8 -5.99 -6.26 -8.65
C THR A 8 -6.67 -7.61 -8.83
N SER A 9 -7.09 -7.96 -10.05
CA SER A 9 -7.89 -9.16 -10.34
C SER A 9 -7.24 -10.45 -9.80
N GLY A 10 -7.62 -10.86 -8.58
CA GLY A 10 -7.17 -12.08 -7.91
C GLY A 10 -6.11 -11.91 -6.81
N CYS A 11 -5.61 -10.70 -6.54
CA CYS A 11 -4.65 -10.44 -5.45
C CYS A 11 -5.06 -9.17 -4.69
N CYS A 12 -5.30 -9.30 -3.39
CA CYS A 12 -5.76 -8.21 -2.53
C CYS A 12 -4.86 -8.13 -1.30
N PRO A 13 -3.66 -7.54 -1.44
CA PRO A 13 -2.73 -7.47 -0.34
C PRO A 13 -3.34 -6.64 0.81
N THR A 14 -3.04 -7.06 2.03
CA THR A 14 -3.45 -6.36 3.24
C THR A 14 -2.56 -5.13 3.43
N VAL A 15 -3.17 -3.98 3.73
CA VAL A 15 -2.44 -2.74 4.01
C VAL A 15 -2.76 -2.25 5.42
N GLU A 16 -1.72 -2.06 6.22
CA GLU A 16 -1.82 -1.59 7.60
C GLU A 16 -0.92 -0.37 7.84
N ILE A 17 -1.33 0.51 8.75
CA ILE A 17 -0.48 1.61 9.20
C ILE A 17 0.01 1.29 10.60
N VAL A 18 1.32 1.06 10.74
CA VAL A 18 1.97 0.76 12.02
C VAL A 18 3.04 1.81 12.27
N GLU A 19 2.90 2.56 13.36
CA GLU A 19 3.89 3.56 13.80
C GLU A 19 4.27 4.60 12.72
N GLY A 20 3.31 4.95 11.85
CA GLY A 20 3.54 5.91 10.76
C GLY A 20 4.15 5.30 9.49
N MET A 21 4.49 4.02 9.50
CA MET A 21 4.83 3.25 8.30
C MET A 21 3.59 2.58 7.71
N VAL A 22 3.60 2.39 6.39
CA VAL A 22 2.61 1.61 5.66
C VAL A 22 3.18 0.24 5.39
N VAL A 23 2.52 -0.78 5.90
CA VAL A 23 2.89 -2.18 5.77
C VAL A 23 1.96 -2.82 4.76
N ILE A 24 2.52 -3.39 3.69
CA ILE A 24 1.77 -4.12 2.67
C ILE A 24 2.18 -5.59 2.76
N GLN A 25 1.21 -6.47 2.92
CA GLN A 25 1.40 -7.91 2.97
C GLN A 25 0.60 -8.60 1.86
N ASP A 26 1.27 -9.42 1.05
CA ASP A 26 0.61 -10.22 0.01
C ASP A 26 0.01 -11.52 0.56
N ASP A 27 -0.81 -12.17 -0.26
CA ASP A 27 -1.53 -13.40 0.06
C ASP A 27 -0.60 -14.64 0.19
N HIS A 28 0.67 -14.50 -0.21
CA HIS A 28 1.71 -15.54 -0.15
C HIS A 28 2.66 -15.36 1.05
N GLY A 29 2.43 -14.35 1.90
CA GLY A 29 3.23 -14.06 3.09
C GLY A 29 4.42 -13.12 2.86
N GLY A 30 4.57 -12.56 1.65
CA GLY A 30 5.50 -11.49 1.37
C GLY A 30 5.07 -10.20 2.07
N LYS A 31 6.01 -9.47 2.65
CA LYS A 31 5.73 -8.27 3.45
C LYS A 31 6.74 -7.18 3.14
N VAL A 32 6.25 -5.96 2.92
CA VAL A 32 7.08 -4.76 2.75
C VAL A 32 6.58 -3.64 3.64
N SER A 33 7.50 -2.86 4.21
CA SER A 33 7.21 -1.67 4.99
C SER A 33 7.72 -0.45 4.25
N LEU A 34 6.87 0.57 4.11
CA LEU A 34 7.12 1.78 3.35
C LEU A 34 6.89 3.02 4.23
N THR A 35 7.70 4.06 4.02
CA THR A 35 7.40 5.38 4.59
C THR A 35 6.27 6.05 3.81
N ARG A 36 5.67 7.09 4.38
CA ARG A 36 4.64 7.90 3.70
C ARG A 36 5.14 8.49 2.39
N GLU A 37 6.39 8.93 2.34
CA GLU A 37 7.02 9.50 1.15
C GLU A 37 7.16 8.45 0.05
N GLN A 38 7.54 7.22 0.40
CA GLN A 38 7.64 6.11 -0.56
C GLN A 38 6.28 5.72 -1.11
N VAL A 39 5.25 5.70 -0.27
CA VAL A 39 3.86 5.48 -0.69
C VAL A 39 3.41 6.57 -1.64
N LYS A 40 3.72 7.83 -1.36
CA LYS A 40 3.39 8.96 -2.25
C LYS A 40 4.01 8.74 -3.64
N ILE A 41 5.28 8.31 -3.70
CA ILE A 41 5.94 7.99 -4.98
C ILE A 41 5.21 6.88 -5.73
N LEU A 42 4.72 5.85 -5.04
CA LEU A 42 3.98 4.75 -5.66
C LEU A 42 2.62 5.23 -6.23
N VAL A 43 1.84 5.98 -5.45
CA VAL A 43 0.56 6.53 -5.91
C VAL A 43 0.76 7.47 -7.10
N ASP A 44 1.77 8.35 -7.04
CA ASP A 44 2.06 9.30 -8.12
C ASP A 44 2.53 8.59 -9.41
N ARG A 45 3.17 7.41 -9.28
CA ARG A 45 3.72 6.64 -10.42
C ARG A 45 2.73 5.65 -11.03
N PHE A 46 1.78 5.16 -10.26
CA PHE A 46 0.85 4.10 -10.67
C PHE A 46 -0.60 4.57 -10.52
N PRO A 47 -1.25 5.03 -11.61
CA PRO A 47 -2.59 5.61 -11.57
C PRO A 47 -3.69 4.63 -11.11
N GLN A 48 -3.41 3.34 -11.11
CA GLN A 48 -4.30 2.28 -10.60
C GLN A 48 -4.28 2.16 -9.07
N ILE A 49 -3.37 2.85 -8.37
CA ILE A 49 -3.30 2.84 -6.92
C ILE A 49 -4.08 4.06 -6.42
N GLU A 50 -5.19 3.80 -5.72
CA GLU A 50 -5.92 4.86 -5.04
C GLU A 50 -5.38 5.04 -3.63
N GLY A 51 -4.87 6.25 -3.34
CA GLY A 51 -4.37 6.66 -2.04
C GLY A 51 -5.08 7.93 -1.55
N MET A 52 -5.79 7.84 -0.42
CA MET A 52 -6.29 9.02 0.31
C MET A 52 -5.38 9.24 1.52
N PHE A 53 -4.74 10.41 1.64
CA PHE A 53 -3.73 10.71 2.67
C PHE A 53 -4.29 11.53 3.83
#